data_AF-A0A6G1S6Y5-F1
#
_entry.id   AF-A0A6G1S6Y5-F1
#
_cell.length_a   1.000
_cell.length_b   1.000
_cell.length_c   1.000
_cell.angle_alpha   90.00
_cell.angle_beta   90.00
_cell.angle_gamma   90.00
#
_symmetry.space_group_name_H-M   'P 1'
#
loop_
_entity.id
_entity.type
_entity.pdbx_description
1 polymer ?
#
loop_
_entity_poly.entity_id
_entity_poly.type
_entity_poly.pdbx_seq_one_letter_code
_entity_poly.pdbx_strand_id
1 'polypeptide(L)'
;MVSFSLEDDQDDDCQQCLLTIVARGTAIITELCRLVELIPEPFLGTCCQSINNQANSISNNNNSNRSHLQGIICDFSYFKSAEEFEAKIEADPELKRADEEFCDEYIDILTRFYLTFEAVQRQASDLNRFIIELEDEMFIGQTLDGVLANHESRQLLCEAHFQVGYMLLLIDRNFSGDLRERLIVSYYRYSAYRSSPGTNLDETCNLMRATGYKCPQQKIFGGGGVGRDKAKTDSNQTTIRPPGYPENYFARVGIDQSVVSTLIAKLQTVDIYNQTVAIFPHPDHRSNALAHQASILYVILYFCPNILKTQRSRMREITDKFFSDNWVVHVFMG
;
A
#
# COMPACT_ATOMS: atom_id res chain seq x y z
N MET A 1 -7.56 44.89 -26.38
CA MET A 1 -8.11 43.70 -27.05
C MET A 1 -6.95 43.01 -27.73
N VAL A 2 -6.38 41.91 -27.26
CA VAL A 2 -6.82 40.86 -26.35
C VAL A 2 -5.56 40.42 -25.57
N SER A 3 -5.63 40.41 -24.26
CA SER A 3 -4.62 39.85 -23.37
C SER A 3 -5.38 39.37 -22.14
N PHE A 4 -6.19 38.36 -22.36
CA PHE A 4 -7.02 37.69 -21.36
C PHE A 4 -7.11 36.22 -21.77
N SER A 5 -6.99 35.34 -20.78
CA SER A 5 -7.23 33.88 -20.87
C SER A 5 -6.08 33.02 -21.39
N LEU A 6 -4.90 33.09 -20.77
CA LEU A 6 -3.94 31.96 -20.76
C LEU A 6 -3.60 31.52 -19.33
N GLU A 7 -3.69 32.41 -18.34
CA GLU A 7 -3.44 32.09 -16.93
C GLU A 7 -4.58 31.25 -16.30
N ASP A 8 -5.85 31.51 -16.67
CA ASP A 8 -7.00 30.80 -16.07
C ASP A 8 -7.12 29.32 -16.50
N ASP A 9 -6.70 28.97 -17.72
CA ASP A 9 -6.84 27.60 -18.25
C ASP A 9 -5.75 26.64 -17.69
N GLN A 10 -4.60 27.16 -17.26
CA GLN A 10 -3.46 26.34 -16.81
C GLN A 10 -3.43 26.10 -15.29
N ASP A 11 -3.99 27.03 -14.51
CA ASP A 11 -4.34 26.78 -13.10
C ASP A 11 -5.30 25.57 -13.00
N ASP A 12 -6.23 25.47 -13.96
CA ASP A 12 -7.15 24.34 -14.09
C ASP A 12 -6.39 23.03 -14.41
N ASP A 13 -5.45 23.04 -15.36
CA ASP A 13 -4.68 21.83 -15.74
C ASP A 13 -3.88 21.24 -14.56
N CYS A 14 -3.17 22.06 -13.80
CA CYS A 14 -2.39 21.62 -12.63
C CYS A 14 -3.31 21.02 -11.56
N GLN A 15 -4.41 21.72 -11.25
CA GLN A 15 -5.37 21.28 -10.25
C GLN A 15 -6.11 20.01 -10.71
N GLN A 16 -6.46 19.90 -11.99
CA GLN A 16 -7.13 18.75 -12.58
C GLN A 16 -6.23 17.51 -12.59
N CYS A 17 -4.93 17.68 -12.88
CA CYS A 17 -3.94 16.60 -12.78
C CYS A 17 -3.91 16.05 -11.34
N LEU A 18 -3.79 16.94 -10.35
CA LEU A 18 -3.74 16.57 -8.94
C LEU A 18 -5.06 15.93 -8.46
N LEU A 19 -6.20 16.47 -8.87
CA LEU A 19 -7.53 15.89 -8.58
C LEU A 19 -7.65 14.49 -9.17
N THR A 20 -7.14 14.28 -10.39
CA THR A 20 -7.13 12.96 -11.04
C THR A 20 -6.29 11.96 -10.26
N ILE A 21 -5.12 12.37 -9.76
CA ILE A 21 -4.28 11.54 -8.88
C ILE A 21 -5.07 11.15 -7.63
N VAL A 22 -5.67 12.11 -6.92
CA VAL A 22 -6.44 11.83 -5.68
C VAL A 22 -7.66 10.93 -5.94
N ALA A 23 -8.39 11.15 -7.04
CA ALA A 23 -9.55 10.35 -7.41
C ALA A 23 -9.16 8.89 -7.71
N ARG A 24 -8.08 8.67 -8.48
CA ARG A 24 -7.53 7.33 -8.75
C ARG A 24 -7.06 6.66 -7.45
N GLY A 25 -6.43 7.42 -6.55
CA GLY A 25 -5.99 6.89 -5.27
C GLY A 25 -7.14 6.38 -4.40
N THR A 26 -8.25 7.12 -4.32
CA THR A 26 -9.46 6.66 -3.61
C THR A 26 -10.04 5.38 -4.23
N ALA A 27 -10.06 5.29 -5.57
CA ALA A 27 -10.52 4.09 -6.26
C ALA A 27 -9.65 2.86 -5.95
N ILE A 28 -8.31 3.03 -5.94
CA ILE A 28 -7.36 1.97 -5.58
C ILE A 28 -7.55 1.50 -4.13
N ILE A 29 -7.72 2.43 -3.18
CA ILE A 29 -7.97 2.08 -1.78
C ILE A 29 -9.25 1.26 -1.65
N THR A 30 -10.33 1.69 -2.31
CA THR A 30 -11.61 0.96 -2.31
C THR A 30 -11.43 -0.44 -2.86
N GLU A 31 -10.66 -0.59 -3.93
CA GLU A 31 -10.38 -1.87 -4.56
C GLU A 31 -9.53 -2.78 -3.66
N LEU A 32 -8.49 -2.24 -3.01
CA LEU A 32 -7.71 -2.98 -2.02
C LEU A 32 -8.59 -3.52 -0.89
N CYS A 33 -9.51 -2.71 -0.37
CA CYS A 33 -10.47 -3.15 0.65
C CYS A 33 -11.35 -4.31 0.17
N ARG A 34 -11.85 -4.26 -1.07
CA ARG A 34 -12.64 -5.36 -1.66
C ARG A 34 -11.80 -6.62 -1.85
N LEU A 35 -10.55 -6.48 -2.28
CA LEU A 35 -9.65 -7.61 -2.50
C LEU A 35 -9.31 -8.38 -1.23
N VAL A 36 -9.37 -7.75 -0.06
CA VAL A 36 -9.21 -8.45 1.23
C VAL A 36 -10.22 -9.60 1.37
N GLU A 37 -11.44 -9.42 0.88
CA GLU A 37 -12.51 -10.42 0.96
C GLU A 37 -12.46 -11.46 -0.16
N LEU A 38 -11.63 -11.23 -1.18
CA LEU A 38 -11.56 -12.05 -2.40
C LEU A 38 -10.28 -12.87 -2.52
N ILE A 39 -9.52 -13.02 -1.42
CA ILE A 39 -8.30 -13.83 -1.42
C ILE A 39 -8.68 -15.30 -1.69
N PRO A 40 -8.13 -15.93 -2.75
CA PRO A 40 -8.54 -17.29 -3.11
C PRO A 40 -8.10 -18.33 -2.07
N GLU A 41 -8.93 -19.35 -1.83
CA GLU A 41 -8.69 -20.39 -0.82
C GLU A 41 -7.33 -21.10 -0.92
N PRO A 42 -6.78 -21.41 -2.12
CA PRO A 42 -5.47 -22.04 -2.24
C PRO A 42 -4.34 -21.25 -1.57
N PHE A 43 -4.46 -19.92 -1.52
CA PHE A 43 -3.47 -19.05 -0.88
C PHE A 43 -3.65 -18.93 0.63
N LEU A 44 -4.85 -19.25 1.16
CA LEU A 44 -5.11 -19.26 2.60
C LEU A 44 -4.49 -20.50 3.28
N GLY A 45 -4.55 -21.66 2.62
CA GLY A 45 -4.14 -22.96 3.18
C GLY A 45 -2.70 -23.41 2.89
N THR A 46 -2.04 -22.88 1.85
CA THR A 46 -0.65 -23.27 1.51
C THR A 46 0.40 -22.76 2.52
N CYS A 47 0.02 -21.98 3.53
CA CYS A 47 0.91 -21.53 4.60
C CYS A 47 0.90 -22.44 5.87
N CYS A 48 0.05 -23.48 5.95
CA CYS A 48 -0.18 -24.22 7.19
C CYS A 48 0.46 -25.62 7.27
N GLN A 49 1.56 -25.90 6.57
CA GLN A 49 2.20 -27.23 6.63
C GLN A 49 3.69 -27.23 6.99
N SER A 50 4.05 -26.49 8.05
CA SER A 50 5.21 -26.87 8.85
C SER A 50 4.88 -27.23 10.30
N ILE A 51 3.64 -27.06 10.75
CA ILE A 51 3.28 -27.32 12.15
C ILE A 51 1.91 -28.01 12.20
N ASN A 52 1.93 -29.26 12.67
CA ASN A 52 0.80 -30.15 13.01
C ASN A 52 0.30 -31.09 11.91
N ASN A 53 1.04 -32.20 11.76
CA ASN A 53 0.38 -33.49 11.72
C ASN A 53 -0.66 -33.57 12.85
N GLN A 54 -1.87 -34.01 12.51
CA GLN A 54 -3.04 -34.25 13.38
C GLN A 54 -3.96 -33.03 13.61
N ALA A 55 -4.98 -32.90 12.76
CA ALA A 55 -6.38 -32.99 13.19
C ALA A 55 -7.35 -33.01 11.98
N ASN A 56 -8.10 -34.11 11.91
CA ASN A 56 -9.44 -34.26 11.32
C ASN A 56 -9.58 -34.39 9.79
N SER A 57 -9.35 -35.63 9.37
CA SER A 57 -10.30 -36.44 8.60
C SER A 57 -11.65 -35.79 8.27
N ILE A 58 -11.80 -35.30 7.03
CA ILE A 58 -12.97 -35.45 6.14
C ILE A 58 -12.44 -35.23 4.70
N SER A 59 -12.71 -36.21 3.82
CA SER A 59 -12.37 -36.27 2.39
C SER A 59 -10.91 -36.55 2.00
N ASN A 60 -10.60 -37.83 1.78
CA ASN A 60 -9.33 -38.32 1.21
C ASN A 60 -9.05 -37.82 -0.23
N ASN A 61 -10.00 -37.18 -0.93
CA ASN A 61 -9.77 -36.60 -2.26
C ASN A 61 -9.21 -35.16 -2.22
N ASN A 62 -9.43 -34.43 -1.12
CA ASN A 62 -8.96 -33.04 -1.01
C ASN A 62 -7.47 -32.93 -0.65
N ASN A 63 -6.85 -34.03 -0.20
CA ASN A 63 -5.43 -34.05 0.17
C ASN A 63 -4.53 -34.08 -1.06
N SER A 64 -4.87 -34.87 -2.10
CA SER A 64 -4.10 -34.93 -3.34
C SER A 64 -4.12 -33.58 -4.06
N ASN A 65 -5.31 -33.00 -4.27
CA ASN A 65 -5.44 -31.68 -4.92
C ASN A 65 -4.67 -30.59 -4.13
N ARG A 66 -4.69 -30.62 -2.80
CA ARG A 66 -3.92 -29.67 -1.98
C ARG A 66 -2.40 -29.85 -2.09
N SER A 67 -1.90 -31.08 -2.19
CA SER A 67 -0.46 -31.32 -2.40
C SER A 67 -0.01 -30.88 -3.80
N HIS A 68 -0.84 -31.07 -4.83
CA HIS A 68 -0.53 -30.58 -6.18
C HIS A 68 -0.52 -29.04 -6.21
N LEU A 69 -1.48 -28.38 -5.54
CA LEU A 69 -1.51 -26.92 -5.42
C LEU A 69 -0.28 -26.35 -4.70
N GLN A 70 0.26 -27.04 -3.69
CA GLN A 70 1.54 -26.66 -3.06
C GLN A 70 2.73 -26.79 -4.01
N GLY A 71 2.67 -27.72 -4.96
CA GLY A 71 3.69 -27.86 -6.00
C GLY A 71 3.65 -26.76 -7.07
N ILE A 72 2.53 -26.05 -7.19
CA ILE A 72 2.26 -25.06 -8.25
C ILE A 72 2.43 -23.61 -7.75
N ILE A 73 2.09 -23.33 -6.49
CA ILE A 73 2.16 -21.99 -5.90
C ILE A 73 3.57 -21.75 -5.34
N CYS A 74 4.28 -20.76 -5.90
CA CYS A 74 5.63 -20.40 -5.49
C CYS A 74 5.73 -18.91 -5.13
N ASP A 75 6.71 -18.54 -4.31
CA ASP A 75 7.02 -17.15 -3.95
C ASP A 75 8.09 -16.57 -4.89
N PHE A 76 8.67 -15.41 -4.55
CA PHE A 76 9.70 -14.76 -5.38
C PHE A 76 10.97 -15.60 -5.60
N SER A 77 11.14 -16.74 -4.92
CA SER A 77 12.20 -17.71 -5.27
C SER A 77 12.05 -18.26 -6.68
N TYR A 78 10.83 -18.29 -7.24
CA TYR A 78 10.55 -18.70 -8.62
C TYR A 78 11.44 -17.98 -9.64
N PHE A 79 11.64 -16.67 -9.52
CA PHE A 79 12.43 -15.89 -10.47
C PHE A 79 13.91 -16.32 -10.55
N LYS A 80 14.42 -17.06 -9.56
CA LYS A 80 15.79 -17.60 -9.55
C LYS A 80 15.88 -19.01 -10.14
N SER A 81 14.79 -19.77 -10.12
CA SER A 81 14.75 -21.18 -10.50
C SER A 81 13.56 -21.51 -11.40
N ALA A 82 13.18 -20.58 -12.29
CA ALA A 82 11.99 -20.69 -13.13
C ALA A 82 12.06 -21.92 -14.04
N GLU A 83 13.21 -22.14 -14.71
CA GLU A 83 13.41 -23.28 -15.61
C GLU A 83 13.24 -24.63 -14.90
N GLU A 84 13.85 -24.79 -13.72
CA GLU A 84 13.74 -26.02 -12.93
C GLU A 84 12.31 -26.26 -12.41
N PHE A 85 11.58 -25.17 -12.14
CA PHE A 85 10.21 -25.24 -11.65
C PHE A 85 9.25 -25.66 -12.76
N GLU A 86 9.30 -25.01 -13.92
CA GLU A 86 8.45 -25.36 -15.06
C GLU A 86 8.78 -26.77 -15.60
N ALA A 87 10.05 -27.17 -15.64
CA ALA A 87 10.43 -28.53 -16.04
C ALA A 87 9.83 -29.61 -15.10
N LYS A 88 9.67 -29.33 -13.80
CA LYS A 88 9.01 -30.26 -12.86
C LYS A 88 7.52 -30.39 -13.16
N ILE A 89 6.86 -29.29 -13.50
CA ILE A 89 5.44 -29.29 -13.86
C ILE A 89 5.22 -30.02 -15.18
N GLU A 90 6.09 -29.81 -16.18
CA GLU A 90 6.01 -30.51 -17.46
C GLU A 90 6.29 -32.01 -17.37
N ALA A 91 7.16 -32.43 -16.46
CA ALA A 91 7.54 -33.84 -16.30
C ALA A 91 6.45 -34.69 -15.63
N ASP A 92 5.57 -34.08 -14.82
CA ASP A 92 4.50 -34.78 -14.10
C ASP A 92 3.12 -34.45 -14.71
N PRO A 93 2.45 -35.43 -15.36
CA PRO A 93 1.16 -35.20 -16.00
C PRO A 93 0.04 -34.80 -15.02
N GLU A 94 0.11 -35.20 -13.75
CA GLU A 94 -0.88 -34.81 -12.74
C GLU A 94 -0.70 -33.35 -12.32
N LEU A 95 0.55 -32.92 -12.10
CA LEU A 95 0.86 -31.51 -11.81
C LEU A 95 0.53 -30.59 -12.97
N LYS A 96 0.84 -31.00 -14.20
CA LYS A 96 0.48 -30.22 -15.40
C LYS A 96 -1.02 -30.00 -15.50
N ARG A 97 -1.81 -31.07 -15.33
CA ARG A 97 -3.27 -30.97 -15.34
C ARG A 97 -3.79 -30.03 -14.25
N ALA A 98 -3.23 -30.14 -13.04
CA ALA A 98 -3.62 -29.27 -11.93
C ALA A 98 -3.22 -27.80 -12.15
N ASP A 99 -2.09 -27.53 -12.82
CA ASP A 99 -1.65 -26.18 -13.18
C ASP A 99 -2.57 -25.53 -14.23
N GLU A 100 -2.99 -26.30 -15.25
CA GLU A 100 -3.98 -25.86 -16.24
C GLU A 100 -5.34 -25.55 -15.59
N GLU A 101 -5.85 -26.44 -14.73
CA GLU A 101 -7.11 -26.24 -14.00
C GLU A 101 -7.04 -25.03 -13.04
N PHE A 102 -5.89 -24.83 -12.39
CA PHE A 102 -5.67 -23.67 -11.53
C PHE A 102 -5.65 -22.35 -12.33
N CYS A 103 -4.99 -22.35 -13.49
CA CYS A 103 -4.96 -21.19 -14.37
C CYS A 103 -6.38 -20.80 -14.81
N ASP A 104 -7.16 -21.76 -15.31
CA ASP A 104 -8.51 -21.52 -15.82
C ASP A 104 -9.45 -20.96 -14.73
N GLU A 105 -9.31 -21.42 -13.48
CA GLU A 105 -10.15 -20.97 -12.36
C GLU A 105 -9.73 -19.60 -11.80
N TYR A 106 -8.42 -19.34 -11.66
CA TYR A 106 -7.93 -18.21 -10.85
C TYR A 106 -7.31 -17.05 -11.65
N ILE A 107 -7.10 -17.17 -12.97
CA ILE A 107 -6.40 -16.14 -13.76
C ILE A 107 -7.06 -14.75 -13.66
N ASP A 108 -8.39 -14.68 -13.65
CA ASP A 108 -9.11 -13.40 -13.60
C ASP A 108 -8.93 -12.70 -12.26
N ILE A 109 -9.05 -13.44 -11.16
CA ILE A 109 -8.85 -12.87 -9.81
C ILE A 109 -7.37 -12.53 -9.58
N LEU A 110 -6.43 -13.36 -10.04
CA LEU A 110 -5.00 -13.07 -9.99
C LEU A 110 -4.63 -11.81 -10.78
N THR A 111 -5.23 -11.63 -11.97
CA THR A 111 -5.07 -10.42 -12.79
C THR A 111 -5.57 -9.20 -12.02
N ARG A 112 -6.74 -9.29 -11.38
CA ARG A 112 -7.31 -8.20 -10.58
C ARG A 112 -6.42 -7.82 -9.38
N PHE A 113 -5.85 -8.81 -8.69
CA PHE A 113 -4.86 -8.57 -7.62
C PHE A 113 -3.62 -7.86 -8.16
N TYR A 114 -3.01 -8.39 -9.23
CA TYR A 114 -1.79 -7.82 -9.79
C TYR A 114 -2.00 -6.38 -10.28
N LEU A 115 -3.05 -6.13 -11.07
CA LEU A 115 -3.35 -4.79 -11.58
C LEU A 115 -3.59 -3.78 -10.46
N THR A 116 -4.17 -4.21 -9.33
CA THR A 116 -4.36 -3.33 -8.17
C THR A 116 -3.02 -3.05 -7.47
N PHE A 117 -2.14 -4.04 -7.31
CA PHE A 117 -0.80 -3.83 -6.77
C PHE A 117 0.07 -2.94 -7.66
N GLU A 118 0.00 -3.14 -8.97
CA GLU A 118 0.66 -2.28 -9.95
C GLU A 118 0.08 -0.85 -9.91
N ALA A 119 -1.24 -0.69 -9.76
CA ALA A 119 -1.86 0.62 -9.63
C ALA A 119 -1.37 1.39 -8.40
N VAL A 120 -1.08 0.72 -7.27
CA VAL A 120 -0.47 1.34 -6.09
C VAL A 120 0.94 1.88 -6.41
N GLN A 121 1.75 1.08 -7.09
CA GLN A 121 3.09 1.53 -7.51
C GLN A 121 3.00 2.69 -8.51
N ARG A 122 2.08 2.60 -9.47
CA ARG A 122 1.82 3.65 -10.46
C ARG A 122 1.34 4.95 -9.83
N GLN A 123 0.45 4.89 -8.83
CA GLN A 123 -0.02 6.06 -8.08
C GLN A 123 1.14 6.82 -7.43
N ALA A 124 2.07 6.07 -6.83
CA ALA A 124 3.28 6.60 -6.24
C ALA A 124 4.18 7.29 -7.28
N SER A 125 4.42 6.62 -8.40
CA SER A 125 5.24 7.15 -9.50
C SER A 125 4.60 8.35 -10.20
N ASP A 126 3.28 8.35 -10.40
CA ASP A 126 2.52 9.47 -10.94
C ASP A 126 2.61 10.70 -10.01
N LEU A 127 2.55 10.51 -8.69
CA LEU A 127 2.73 11.59 -7.71
C LEU A 127 4.15 12.16 -7.73
N ASN A 128 5.18 11.30 -7.77
CA ASN A 128 6.56 11.77 -7.89
C ASN A 128 6.79 12.53 -9.21
N ARG A 129 6.24 12.02 -10.32
CA ARG A 129 6.31 12.69 -11.62
C ARG A 129 5.64 14.06 -11.58
N PHE A 130 4.46 14.18 -10.97
CA PHE A 130 3.76 15.46 -10.82
C PHE A 130 4.63 16.50 -10.08
N ILE A 131 5.36 16.09 -9.04
CA ILE A 131 6.26 16.99 -8.31
C ILE A 131 7.46 17.40 -9.16
N ILE A 132 8.06 16.48 -9.91
CA ILE A 132 9.15 16.78 -10.84
C ILE A 132 8.67 17.76 -11.93
N GLU A 133 7.48 17.53 -12.49
CA GLU A 133 6.87 18.42 -13.49
C GLU A 133 6.62 19.84 -12.93
N LEU A 134 6.26 19.97 -11.64
CA LEU A 134 6.16 21.27 -10.96
C LEU A 134 7.52 21.95 -10.77
N GLU A 135 8.58 21.20 -10.49
CA GLU A 135 9.95 21.72 -10.32
C GLU A 135 10.59 22.12 -11.65
N ASP A 136 10.30 21.38 -12.72
CA ASP A 136 10.78 21.62 -14.09
C ASP A 136 9.99 22.73 -14.81
N GLU A 137 9.12 23.47 -14.09
CA GLU A 137 8.27 24.55 -14.61
C GLU A 137 7.39 24.11 -15.80
N MET A 138 7.02 22.82 -15.87
CA MET A 138 6.15 22.28 -16.93
C MET A 138 4.74 22.87 -16.86
N PHE A 139 4.31 23.26 -15.65
CA PHE A 139 3.12 24.06 -15.41
C PHE A 139 3.53 25.53 -15.34
N ILE A 140 3.25 26.30 -16.39
CA ILE A 140 3.69 27.69 -16.50
C ILE A 140 3.13 28.50 -15.32
N GLY A 141 4.01 29.17 -14.57
CA GLY A 141 3.62 30.04 -13.45
C GLY A 141 3.22 29.29 -12.17
N GLN A 142 3.17 27.95 -12.20
CA GLN A 142 2.90 27.14 -11.02
C GLN A 142 4.20 26.66 -10.39
N THR A 143 4.25 26.73 -9.07
CA THR A 143 5.36 26.23 -8.25
C THR A 143 4.80 25.43 -7.09
N LEU A 144 5.61 24.60 -6.44
CA LEU A 144 5.20 23.92 -5.22
C LEU A 144 4.66 24.92 -4.17
N ASP A 145 5.30 26.08 -4.02
CA ASP A 145 4.83 27.12 -3.10
C ASP A 145 3.48 27.74 -3.51
N GLY A 146 3.26 27.91 -4.82
CA GLY A 146 1.97 28.36 -5.39
C GLY A 146 0.85 27.36 -5.12
N VAL A 147 1.10 26.08 -5.40
CA VAL A 147 0.17 24.97 -5.10
C VAL A 147 -0.17 24.92 -3.61
N LEU A 148 0.82 25.14 -2.73
CA LEU A 148 0.60 25.15 -1.28
C LEU A 148 -0.05 26.44 -0.76
N ALA A 149 -0.01 27.53 -1.52
CA ALA A 149 -0.72 28.76 -1.19
C ALA A 149 -2.22 28.62 -1.47
N ASN A 150 -2.58 27.98 -2.59
CA ASN A 150 -3.97 27.65 -2.92
C ASN A 150 -4.57 26.66 -1.90
N HIS A 151 -5.79 26.92 -1.43
CA HIS A 151 -6.45 26.08 -0.44
C HIS A 151 -6.76 24.67 -0.98
N GLU A 152 -7.37 24.59 -2.16
CA GLU A 152 -7.84 23.34 -2.76
C GLU A 152 -6.67 22.48 -3.20
N SER A 153 -5.70 23.06 -3.91
CA SER A 153 -4.52 22.32 -4.37
C SER A 153 -3.64 21.85 -3.20
N ARG A 154 -3.51 22.65 -2.13
CA ARG A 154 -2.83 22.21 -0.90
C ARG A 154 -3.52 21.00 -0.26
N GLN A 155 -4.85 21.04 -0.18
CA GLN A 155 -5.63 19.93 0.40
C GLN A 155 -5.43 18.66 -0.43
N LEU A 156 -5.60 18.75 -1.75
CA LEU A 156 -5.41 17.62 -2.67
C LEU A 156 -3.98 17.06 -2.61
N LEU A 157 -2.96 17.92 -2.49
CA LEU A 157 -1.57 17.48 -2.43
C LEU A 157 -1.27 16.73 -1.13
N CYS A 158 -1.82 17.20 0.00
CA CYS A 158 -1.75 16.49 1.28
C CYS A 158 -2.46 15.13 1.20
N GLU A 159 -3.65 15.10 0.62
CA GLU A 159 -4.44 13.87 0.45
C GLU A 159 -3.74 12.85 -0.46
N ALA A 160 -3.13 13.28 -1.56
CA ALA A 160 -2.40 12.40 -2.47
C ALA A 160 -1.24 11.66 -1.76
N HIS A 161 -0.44 12.39 -0.98
CA HIS A 161 0.65 11.80 -0.19
C HIS A 161 0.12 10.87 0.92
N PHE A 162 -0.96 11.27 1.58
CA PHE A 162 -1.63 10.45 2.57
C PHE A 162 -2.14 9.13 1.96
N GLN A 163 -2.80 9.18 0.79
CA GLN A 163 -3.35 8.01 0.12
C GLN A 163 -2.27 6.98 -0.23
N VAL A 164 -1.12 7.43 -0.77
CA VAL A 164 0.01 6.52 -1.06
C VAL A 164 0.48 5.84 0.23
N GLY A 165 0.73 6.59 1.30
CA GLY A 165 1.14 6.01 2.58
C GLY A 165 0.08 5.09 3.19
N TYR A 166 -1.19 5.43 3.05
CA TYR A 166 -2.29 4.62 3.55
C TYR A 166 -2.41 3.30 2.79
N MET A 167 -2.27 3.30 1.46
CA MET A 167 -2.25 2.08 0.65
C MET A 167 -1.16 1.12 1.13
N LEU A 168 0.06 1.62 1.44
CA LEU A 168 1.13 0.78 1.96
C LEU A 168 0.74 0.13 3.29
N LEU A 169 0.22 0.91 4.24
CA LEU A 169 -0.21 0.38 5.54
C LEU A 169 -1.36 -0.61 5.38
N LEU A 170 -2.32 -0.33 4.50
CA LEU A 170 -3.46 -1.19 4.20
C LEU A 170 -3.01 -2.53 3.61
N ILE A 171 -2.08 -2.49 2.66
CA ILE A 171 -1.53 -3.67 2.02
C ILE A 171 -0.84 -4.55 3.05
N ASP A 172 0.09 -3.99 3.82
CA ASP A 172 0.87 -4.78 4.77
C ASP A 172 0.03 -5.25 5.96
N ARG A 173 -1.09 -4.59 6.26
CA ARG A 173 -2.03 -5.03 7.30
C ARG A 173 -2.91 -6.20 6.87
N ASN A 174 -3.25 -6.32 5.59
CA ASN A 174 -4.19 -7.33 5.10
C ASN A 174 -3.52 -8.46 4.32
N PHE A 175 -2.51 -8.15 3.52
CA PHE A 175 -1.79 -9.11 2.70
C PHE A 175 -0.42 -9.37 3.28
N SER A 176 -0.18 -10.59 3.76
CA SER A 176 1.14 -10.98 4.24
C SER A 176 2.17 -10.91 3.10
N GLY A 177 3.47 -10.75 3.44
CA GLY A 177 4.56 -10.77 2.46
C GLY A 177 4.47 -11.99 1.54
N ASP A 178 4.46 -13.18 2.15
CA ASP A 178 4.40 -14.45 1.43
C ASP A 178 3.16 -14.55 0.53
N LEU A 179 2.00 -14.06 0.99
CA LEU A 179 0.79 -14.02 0.18
C LEU A 179 0.94 -13.13 -1.06
N ARG A 180 1.47 -11.92 -0.90
CA ARG A 180 1.68 -10.99 -2.02
C ARG A 180 2.62 -11.58 -3.06
N GLU A 181 3.73 -12.16 -2.60
CA GLU A 181 4.73 -12.76 -3.48
C GLU A 181 4.13 -13.92 -4.29
N ARG A 182 3.36 -14.80 -3.63
CA ARG A 182 2.68 -15.92 -4.30
C ARG A 182 1.63 -15.47 -5.31
N LEU A 183 0.80 -14.49 -4.96
CA LEU A 183 -0.21 -13.93 -5.88
C LEU A 183 0.45 -13.35 -7.14
N ILE A 184 1.53 -12.57 -6.97
CA ILE A 184 2.26 -11.95 -8.07
C ILE A 184 2.93 -13.00 -8.96
N VAL A 185 3.56 -14.01 -8.37
CA VAL A 185 4.24 -15.08 -9.12
C VAL A 185 3.23 -15.94 -9.88
N SER A 186 2.12 -16.33 -9.24
CA SER A 186 1.04 -17.05 -9.92
C SER A 186 0.50 -16.23 -11.09
N TYR A 187 0.24 -14.92 -10.91
CA TYR A 187 -0.13 -14.06 -12.03
C TYR A 187 0.94 -14.06 -13.13
N TYR A 188 2.21 -13.84 -12.79
CA TYR A 188 3.31 -13.77 -13.76
C TYR A 188 3.44 -15.03 -14.62
N ARG A 189 3.35 -16.21 -13.98
CA ARG A 189 3.43 -17.52 -14.67
C ARG A 189 2.35 -17.66 -15.74
N TYR A 190 1.12 -17.30 -15.43
CA TYR A 190 -0.01 -17.43 -16.36
C TYR A 190 -0.18 -16.23 -17.28
N SER A 191 0.24 -15.04 -16.86
CA SER A 191 0.18 -13.82 -17.67
C SER A 191 1.19 -13.83 -18.81
N ALA A 192 2.27 -14.61 -18.72
CA ALA A 192 3.21 -14.82 -19.83
C ALA A 192 2.51 -15.32 -21.11
N TYR A 193 1.34 -15.97 -20.99
CA TYR A 193 0.49 -16.37 -22.13
C TYR A 193 -0.40 -15.24 -22.68
N ARG A 194 -0.46 -14.09 -22.01
CA ARG A 194 -1.37 -12.95 -22.27
C ARG A 194 -0.66 -11.59 -22.34
N SER A 195 0.65 -11.51 -22.13
CA SER A 195 1.34 -10.24 -21.86
C SER A 195 1.16 -9.19 -22.95
N SER A 196 0.65 -8.02 -22.53
CA SER A 196 0.98 -6.76 -23.16
C SER A 196 2.38 -6.34 -22.69
N PRO A 197 3.31 -5.99 -23.59
CA PRO A 197 4.66 -5.55 -23.24
C PRO A 197 4.60 -4.17 -22.58
N GLY A 198 4.63 -4.10 -21.24
CA GLY A 198 4.66 -2.81 -20.54
C GLY A 198 4.37 -2.83 -19.04
N THR A 199 4.29 -4.00 -18.38
CA THR A 199 4.05 -4.05 -16.93
C THR A 199 5.34 -3.78 -16.15
N ASN A 200 5.27 -2.89 -15.15
CA ASN A 200 6.41 -2.56 -14.26
C ASN A 200 6.54 -3.63 -13.18
N LEU A 201 6.78 -4.87 -13.58
CA LEU A 201 6.83 -6.03 -12.70
C LEU A 201 7.90 -5.86 -11.61
N ASP A 202 9.10 -5.41 -11.98
CA ASP A 202 10.21 -5.27 -11.03
C ASP A 202 9.92 -4.25 -9.93
N GLU A 203 9.33 -3.10 -10.29
CA GLU A 203 8.95 -2.06 -9.35
C GLU A 203 7.81 -2.52 -8.44
N THR A 204 6.83 -3.23 -9.02
CA THR A 204 5.71 -3.83 -8.27
C THR A 204 6.21 -4.89 -7.30
N CYS A 205 7.09 -5.80 -7.73
CA CYS A 205 7.74 -6.80 -6.90
C CYS A 205 8.56 -6.15 -5.78
N ASN A 206 9.33 -5.09 -6.09
CA ASN A 206 10.11 -4.37 -5.08
C ASN A 206 9.20 -3.75 -4.01
N LEU A 207 8.09 -3.14 -4.42
CA LEU A 207 7.12 -2.57 -3.49
C LEU A 207 6.44 -3.65 -2.65
N MET A 208 6.01 -4.76 -3.26
CA MET A 208 5.22 -5.80 -2.61
C MET A 208 6.03 -6.85 -1.83
N ARG A 209 7.36 -6.82 -1.91
CA ARG A 209 8.25 -7.72 -1.16
C ARG A 209 7.94 -7.72 0.34
N ALA A 210 8.11 -8.86 1.00
CA ALA A 210 7.94 -8.98 2.44
C ALA A 210 8.67 -7.88 3.23
N THR A 211 8.00 -7.31 4.22
CA THR A 211 8.54 -6.29 5.15
C THR A 211 9.03 -6.90 6.46
N GLY A 212 8.58 -8.13 6.77
CA GLY A 212 8.76 -8.79 8.07
C GLY A 212 7.72 -8.40 9.11
N TYR A 213 6.81 -7.46 8.81
CA TYR A 213 5.70 -7.10 9.68
C TYR A 213 4.70 -8.25 9.78
N LYS A 214 4.28 -8.55 11.02
CA LYS A 214 3.24 -9.55 11.30
C LYS A 214 2.18 -8.96 12.22
N CYS A 215 0.90 -9.10 11.87
CA CYS A 215 -0.21 -8.72 12.72
C CYS A 215 -1.30 -9.80 12.74
N PRO A 216 -2.21 -9.77 13.72
CA PRO A 216 -3.28 -10.78 13.82
C PRO A 216 -4.20 -10.79 12.61
N GLN A 217 -4.42 -9.64 11.98
CA GLN A 217 -5.22 -9.51 10.78
C GLN A 217 -4.62 -10.26 9.58
N GLN A 218 -3.28 -10.27 9.44
CA GLN A 218 -2.60 -11.12 8.46
C GLN A 218 -2.69 -12.62 8.80
N LYS A 219 -2.96 -13.01 10.06
CA LYS A 219 -3.14 -14.44 10.41
C LYS A 219 -4.42 -15.02 9.83
N ILE A 220 -5.44 -14.20 9.61
CA ILE A 220 -6.67 -14.58 8.86
C ILE A 220 -6.29 -14.98 7.43
N PHE A 221 -5.22 -14.40 6.88
CA PHE A 221 -4.77 -14.56 5.50
C PHE A 221 -3.34 -15.17 5.40
N GLY A 222 -3.01 -16.11 6.30
CA GLY A 222 -1.82 -16.97 6.16
C GLY A 222 -0.56 -16.55 6.94
N GLY A 223 -0.68 -15.79 8.02
CA GLY A 223 0.45 -15.39 8.90
C GLY A 223 0.99 -16.49 9.83
N GLY A 224 1.52 -17.59 9.29
CA GLY A 224 2.25 -18.64 10.02
C GLY A 224 3.74 -18.57 9.74
N GLY A 225 4.47 -17.75 10.48
CA GLY A 225 5.89 -17.49 10.21
C GLY A 225 6.79 -18.72 10.23
N VAL A 226 7.50 -18.95 9.12
CA VAL A 226 8.83 -19.56 9.13
C VAL A 226 9.79 -18.54 9.77
N GLY A 227 10.15 -18.80 11.01
CA GLY A 227 11.00 -17.95 11.83
C GLY A 227 11.43 -18.74 13.04
N ARG A 228 12.62 -19.33 12.94
CA ARG A 228 13.20 -20.32 13.83
C ARG A 228 13.70 -19.70 15.13
N ASP A 229 12.86 -18.96 15.85
CA ASP A 229 13.16 -18.51 17.21
C ASP A 229 12.06 -19.01 18.13
N LYS A 230 12.47 -19.84 19.10
CA LYS A 230 11.64 -20.38 20.18
C LYS A 230 11.19 -19.23 21.10
N ALA A 231 10.26 -18.39 20.64
CA ALA A 231 9.45 -17.58 21.54
C ALA A 231 8.38 -18.51 22.12
N LYS A 232 8.53 -18.78 23.42
CA LYS A 232 7.60 -19.53 24.24
C LYS A 232 6.15 -19.11 23.96
N THR A 233 5.32 -20.13 23.84
CA THR A 233 3.87 -20.10 23.83
C THR A 233 3.34 -19.24 24.96
N ASP A 234 2.87 -18.04 24.64
CA ASP A 234 1.87 -17.32 25.42
C ASP A 234 0.77 -16.86 24.45
N SER A 235 -0.47 -17.17 24.80
CA SER A 235 -1.70 -17.06 23.99
C SER A 235 -2.17 -15.61 23.72
N ASN A 236 -1.27 -14.64 23.65
CA ASN A 236 -1.59 -13.26 23.28
C ASN A 236 -1.02 -12.97 21.89
N GLN A 237 -1.91 -12.71 20.94
CA GLN A 237 -1.63 -12.34 19.55
C GLN A 237 -0.61 -11.18 19.46
N THR A 238 0.67 -11.50 19.35
CA THR A 238 1.74 -10.50 19.27
C THR A 238 1.88 -9.98 17.84
N THR A 239 1.68 -8.68 17.67
CA THR A 239 2.13 -7.93 16.51
C THR A 239 3.67 -7.91 16.51
N ILE A 240 4.29 -8.25 15.39
CA ILE A 240 5.74 -8.20 15.21
C ILE A 240 6.04 -7.02 14.30
N ARG A 241 6.78 -6.04 14.84
CA ARG A 241 7.24 -4.86 14.12
C ARG A 241 8.75 -4.97 13.91
N PRO A 242 9.24 -5.18 12.68
CA PRO A 242 10.67 -5.24 12.41
C PRO A 242 11.34 -3.87 12.62
N PRO A 243 12.66 -3.84 12.87
CA PRO A 243 13.37 -2.59 13.09
C PRO A 243 13.30 -1.69 11.84
N GLY A 244 12.96 -0.42 12.05
CA GLY A 244 12.80 0.56 10.96
C GLY A 244 11.52 0.41 10.14
N TYR A 245 10.53 -0.34 10.63
CA TYR A 245 9.18 -0.35 10.07
C TYR A 245 8.31 0.75 10.70
N PRO A 246 7.43 1.44 9.95
CA PRO A 246 7.16 1.29 8.51
C PRO A 246 8.08 2.16 7.62
N GLU A 247 9.05 2.87 8.19
CA GLU A 247 9.84 3.89 7.48
C GLU A 247 10.63 3.29 6.29
N ASN A 248 11.23 2.10 6.49
CA ASN A 248 11.94 1.37 5.44
C ASN A 248 10.99 0.88 4.32
N TYR A 249 9.72 0.65 4.65
CA TYR A 249 8.73 0.25 3.64
C TYR A 249 8.29 1.46 2.82
N PHE A 250 8.02 2.59 3.49
CA PHE A 250 7.69 3.86 2.85
C PHE A 250 8.81 4.37 1.94
N ALA A 251 10.08 4.15 2.34
CA ALA A 251 11.24 4.51 1.53
C ALA A 251 11.30 3.80 0.16
N ARG A 252 10.61 2.67 -0.03
CA ARG A 252 10.58 1.96 -1.33
C ARG A 252 9.87 2.74 -2.44
N VAL A 253 9.05 3.73 -2.08
CA VAL A 253 8.30 4.56 -3.02
C VAL A 253 9.15 5.69 -3.61
N GLY A 254 10.21 6.10 -2.92
CA GLY A 254 11.09 7.17 -3.40
C GLY A 254 10.49 8.58 -3.36
N ILE A 255 9.51 8.84 -2.48
CA ILE A 255 8.98 10.20 -2.27
C ILE A 255 10.07 11.09 -1.68
N ASP A 256 10.23 12.31 -2.22
CA ASP A 256 11.19 13.28 -1.69
C ASP A 256 10.79 13.77 -0.29
N GLN A 257 11.71 13.63 0.65
CA GLN A 257 11.55 14.04 2.04
C GLN A 257 11.49 15.57 2.19
N SER A 258 12.07 16.32 1.26
CA SER A 258 12.06 17.79 1.32
C SER A 258 10.64 18.32 1.12
N VAL A 259 9.95 17.84 0.08
CA VAL A 259 8.55 18.12 -0.25
C VAL A 259 7.64 17.73 0.92
N VAL A 260 7.81 16.52 1.45
CA VAL A 260 7.02 16.06 2.59
C VAL A 260 7.26 16.90 3.84
N SER A 261 8.50 17.33 4.11
CA SER A 261 8.78 18.23 5.23
C SER A 261 8.06 19.58 5.08
N THR A 262 7.95 20.11 3.86
CA THR A 262 7.19 21.32 3.56
C THR A 262 5.69 21.10 3.77
N LEU A 263 5.14 19.96 3.32
CA LEU A 263 3.75 19.59 3.58
C LEU A 263 3.44 19.51 5.09
N ILE A 264 4.32 18.88 5.86
CA ILE A 264 4.19 18.79 7.32
C ILE A 264 4.21 20.19 7.94
N ALA A 265 5.05 21.12 7.47
CA ALA A 265 5.06 22.49 7.96
C ALA A 265 3.75 23.24 7.65
N LYS A 266 3.15 23.01 6.46
CA LYS A 266 1.85 23.58 6.11
C LYS A 266 0.72 22.99 6.96
N LEU A 267 0.70 21.68 7.19
CA LEU A 267 -0.23 21.01 8.10
C LEU A 267 -0.07 21.53 9.55
N GLN A 268 1.14 21.87 9.99
CA GLN A 268 1.36 22.44 11.32
C GLN A 268 0.83 23.86 11.47
N THR A 269 0.80 24.64 10.39
CA THR A 269 0.48 26.07 10.44
C THR A 269 -0.96 26.38 10.06
N VAL A 270 -1.57 25.61 9.17
CA VAL A 270 -2.90 25.87 8.61
C VAL A 270 -3.89 24.75 8.93
N ASP A 271 -5.16 25.10 9.14
CA ASP A 271 -6.29 24.15 9.11
C ASP A 271 -6.70 23.96 7.64
N ILE A 272 -6.29 22.85 7.03
CA ILE A 272 -6.48 22.63 5.58
C ILE A 272 -7.94 22.31 5.21
N TYR A 273 -8.81 22.09 6.19
CA TYR A 273 -10.24 21.81 5.99
C TYR A 273 -11.14 22.94 6.52
N ASN A 274 -10.56 24.00 7.08
CA ASN A 274 -11.26 25.12 7.72
C ASN A 274 -12.31 24.72 8.77
N GLN A 275 -12.19 23.53 9.39
CA GLN A 275 -13.21 23.01 10.31
C GLN A 275 -13.25 23.79 11.63
N THR A 276 -12.11 24.32 12.07
CA THR A 276 -12.00 25.11 13.31
C THR A 276 -12.80 26.41 13.21
N VAL A 277 -12.85 27.02 12.01
CA VAL A 277 -13.58 28.27 11.80
C VAL A 277 -15.04 27.99 11.45
N ALA A 278 -15.31 26.96 10.63
CA ALA A 278 -16.65 26.73 10.10
C ALA A 278 -17.57 25.91 11.02
N ILE A 279 -17.03 24.94 11.76
CA ILE A 279 -17.83 23.90 12.43
C ILE A 279 -17.57 23.85 13.94
N PHE A 280 -16.31 24.01 14.35
CA PHE A 280 -15.88 23.85 15.74
C PHE A 280 -15.24 25.13 16.31
N PRO A 281 -16.04 26.19 16.56
CA PRO A 281 -15.52 27.47 17.01
C PRO A 281 -15.00 27.45 18.46
N HIS A 282 -15.39 26.45 19.26
CA HIS A 282 -14.93 26.33 20.65
C HIS A 282 -13.54 25.70 20.71
N PRO A 283 -12.58 26.28 21.46
CA PRO A 283 -11.20 25.81 21.51
C PRO A 283 -11.07 24.36 21.99
N ASP A 284 -11.94 23.92 22.89
CA ASP A 284 -11.94 22.53 23.41
C ASP A 284 -12.27 21.48 22.34
N HIS A 285 -12.84 21.88 21.20
CA HIS A 285 -13.18 20.97 20.10
C HIS A 285 -12.07 20.88 19.04
N ARG A 286 -10.92 21.52 19.28
CA ARG A 286 -9.80 21.60 18.32
C ARG A 286 -9.30 20.23 17.85
N SER A 287 -9.13 19.26 18.74
CA SER A 287 -8.67 17.91 18.34
C SER A 287 -9.67 17.19 17.43
N ASN A 288 -10.97 17.46 17.58
CA ASN A 288 -12.01 16.91 16.71
C ASN A 288 -12.01 17.61 15.35
N ALA A 289 -11.88 18.94 15.33
CA ALA A 289 -11.80 19.74 14.11
C ALA A 289 -10.58 19.36 13.26
N LEU A 290 -9.47 19.02 13.90
CA LEU A 290 -8.23 18.65 13.23
C LEU A 290 -8.07 17.12 13.09
N ALA A 291 -9.07 16.31 13.41
CA ALA A 291 -8.93 14.85 13.45
C ALA A 291 -8.53 14.25 12.09
N HIS A 292 -9.13 14.74 10.99
CA HIS A 292 -8.77 14.28 9.66
C HIS A 292 -7.36 14.73 9.25
N GLN A 293 -7.01 15.98 9.56
CA GLN A 293 -5.67 16.50 9.34
C GLN A 293 -4.60 15.75 10.15
N ALA A 294 -4.95 15.34 11.37
CA ALA A 294 -4.12 14.52 12.24
C ALA A 294 -3.86 13.14 11.64
N SER A 295 -4.85 12.53 10.96
CA SER A 295 -4.67 11.24 10.30
C SER A 295 -3.77 11.32 9.08
N ILE A 296 -3.91 12.38 8.29
CA ILE A 296 -2.99 12.72 7.19
C ILE A 296 -1.56 12.87 7.72
N LEU A 297 -1.39 13.68 8.76
CA LEU A 297 -0.09 13.95 9.36
C LEU A 297 0.56 12.67 9.92
N TYR A 298 -0.22 11.83 10.62
CA TYR A 298 0.26 10.57 11.18
C TYR A 298 0.87 9.64 10.12
N VAL A 299 0.21 9.50 8.97
CA VAL A 299 0.71 8.64 7.88
C VAL A 299 1.90 9.27 7.18
N ILE A 300 1.82 10.57 6.85
CA ILE A 300 2.87 11.26 6.08
C ILE A 300 4.19 11.36 6.86
N LEU A 301 4.14 11.41 8.20
CA LEU A 301 5.34 11.40 9.04
C LEU A 301 6.26 10.20 8.78
N TYR A 302 5.74 9.06 8.31
CA TYR A 302 6.55 7.89 8.00
C TYR A 302 7.43 8.05 6.74
N PHE A 303 7.09 8.99 5.84
CA PHE A 303 7.99 9.37 4.74
C PHE A 303 9.18 10.22 5.22
N CYS A 304 9.08 10.87 6.38
CA CYS A 304 10.15 11.70 6.98
C CYS A 304 10.65 11.13 8.32
N PRO A 305 11.42 10.02 8.32
CA PRO A 305 11.93 9.39 9.54
C PRO A 305 12.81 10.33 10.39
N ASN A 306 13.46 11.31 9.77
CA ASN A 306 14.29 12.30 10.45
C ASN A 306 13.49 13.15 11.45
N ILE A 307 12.24 13.51 11.11
CA ILE A 307 11.37 14.28 12.01
C ILE A 307 11.01 13.41 13.23
N LEU A 308 10.67 12.14 12.99
CA LEU A 308 10.29 11.17 14.02
C LEU A 308 11.43 10.88 15.02
N LYS A 309 12.67 10.71 14.53
CA LYS A 309 13.79 10.23 15.36
C LYS A 309 14.62 11.36 15.98
N THR A 310 14.81 12.46 15.26
CA THR A 310 15.79 13.49 15.63
C THR A 310 15.14 14.79 16.09
N GLN A 311 14.04 15.21 15.46
CA GLN A 311 13.45 16.53 15.69
C GLN A 311 12.42 16.55 16.83
N ARG A 312 12.90 16.42 18.08
CA ARG A 312 12.04 16.36 19.27
C ARG A 312 11.11 17.57 19.44
N SER A 313 11.59 18.79 19.17
CA SER A 313 10.78 20.00 19.34
C SER A 313 9.60 20.03 18.37
N ARG A 314 9.85 19.68 17.10
CA ARG A 314 8.82 19.64 16.05
C ARG A 314 7.79 18.55 16.32
N MET A 315 8.23 17.37 16.78
CA MET A 315 7.31 16.30 17.18
C MET A 315 6.47 16.66 18.39
N ARG A 316 7.04 17.35 19.39
CA ARG A 316 6.28 17.84 20.54
C ARG A 316 5.18 18.80 20.12
N GLU A 317 5.48 19.75 19.25
CA GLU A 317 4.48 20.68 18.71
C GLU A 317 3.35 19.95 17.98
N ILE A 318 3.68 18.92 17.18
CA ILE A 318 2.67 18.06 16.53
C ILE A 318 1.79 17.38 17.57
N THR A 319 2.38 16.73 18.57
CA THR A 319 1.63 16.01 19.60
C THR A 319 0.73 16.95 20.39
N ASP A 320 1.25 18.09 20.84
CA ASP A 320 0.50 19.08 21.62
C ASP A 320 -0.62 19.73 20.78
N LYS A 321 -0.48 19.78 19.45
CA LYS A 321 -1.51 20.34 18.55
C LYS A 321 -2.62 19.38 18.19
N PHE A 322 -2.27 18.15 17.79
CA PHE A 322 -3.20 17.21 17.17
C PHE A 322 -3.66 16.10 18.12
N PHE A 323 -2.88 15.79 19.16
CA PHE A 323 -3.06 14.60 20.00
C PHE A 323 -3.06 14.94 21.51
N SER A 324 -3.46 16.17 21.87
CA SER A 324 -3.57 16.61 23.27
C SER A 324 -4.56 15.74 24.06
N ASP A 325 -5.73 15.49 23.48
CA ASP A 325 -6.88 14.92 24.18
C ASP A 325 -7.31 13.56 23.61
N ASN A 326 -6.92 13.24 22.37
CA ASN A 326 -7.25 11.99 21.70
C ASN A 326 -6.02 11.37 21.03
N TRP A 327 -5.79 10.09 21.32
CA TRP A 327 -4.69 9.28 20.76
C TRP A 327 -5.19 8.25 19.74
N VAL A 328 -6.50 8.21 19.48
CA VAL A 328 -7.12 7.37 18.46
C VAL A 328 -7.13 8.14 17.14
N VAL A 329 -6.53 7.54 16.11
CA VAL A 329 -6.43 8.13 14.77
C VAL A 329 -7.29 7.35 13.80
N HIS A 330 -8.34 7.99 13.29
CA HIS A 330 -9.18 7.44 12.22
C HIS A 330 -8.46 7.61 10.88
N VAL A 331 -7.87 6.52 10.39
CA VAL A 331 -6.98 6.61 9.22
C VAL A 331 -7.79 6.71 7.93
N PHE A 332 -8.85 5.91 7.72
CA PHE A 332 -9.66 6.01 6.50
C PHE A 332 -11.10 5.51 6.73
N MET A 333 -12.09 6.30 6.30
CA MET A 333 -13.54 5.99 6.37
C MET A 333 -14.06 5.46 7.72
N GLY A 334 -13.61 6.03 8.84
CA GLY A 334 -14.14 5.79 10.18
C GLY A 334 -13.43 4.70 10.95
#